data_AF-A0AAE0TDL5-F1
#
_entry.id   AF-A0AAE0TDL5-F1
#
_cell.length_a   1.000
_cell.length_b   1.000
_cell.length_c   1.000
_cell.angle_alpha   90.00
_cell.angle_beta   90.00
_cell.angle_gamma   90.00
#
_symmetry.space_group_name_H-M   'P 1'
#
loop_
_entity.id
_entity.type
_entity.pdbx_description
1 polymer ?
#
loop_
_entity_poly.entity_id
_entity_poly.type
_entity_poly.pdbx_seq_one_letter_code
_entity_poly.pdbx_strand_id
1 'polypeptide(L)'
;MKTEHIMTLCDVKVLKQAWLHFIGLIGTPDCRVVKRHLGGYSIVDSTSPEVKAAAAFAVDAMNKQSNSINRIMLIKVVRAQQQVVAGMNYKLVLKVGVSSSCRNDGTIGMTVLNCPVDQRKQRCNVIVWDQPWRTPRYKLTSFKCQ
;
A
#
# COMPACT_ATOMS: atom_id res chain seq x y z
N MET A 1 -14.00 -12.44 21.88
CA MET A 1 -12.83 -13.25 21.44
C MET A 1 -11.87 -12.33 20.71
N LYS A 2 -10.65 -12.14 21.22
CA LYS A 2 -9.58 -11.41 20.52
C LYS A 2 -8.86 -12.43 19.64
N THR A 3 -9.00 -12.32 18.32
CA THR A 3 -8.30 -13.20 17.38
C THR A 3 -6.82 -12.81 17.39
N GLU A 4 -5.97 -13.65 17.95
CA GLU A 4 -4.53 -13.43 17.97
C GLU A 4 -3.95 -13.73 16.58
N HIS A 5 -3.59 -12.68 15.85
CA HIS A 5 -2.91 -12.85 14.56
C HIS A 5 -1.41 -13.01 14.80
N ILE A 6 -0.96 -14.27 14.74
CA ILE A 6 0.43 -14.68 14.85
C ILE A 6 1.16 -14.32 13.54
N MET A 7 2.25 -13.55 13.62
CA MET A 7 3.07 -13.17 12.47
C MET A 7 4.47 -13.75 12.64
N THR A 8 4.95 -14.44 11.62
CA THR A 8 6.31 -15.01 11.58
C THR A 8 7.23 -14.04 10.84
N LEU A 9 8.31 -13.62 11.49
CA LEU A 9 9.37 -12.82 10.88
C LEU A 9 10.55 -13.73 10.60
N CYS A 10 11.05 -13.74 9.36
CA CYS A 10 12.20 -14.54 8.96
C CYS A 10 13.36 -13.66 8.49
N ASP A 11 14.55 -13.88 9.05
CA ASP A 11 15.80 -13.31 8.58
C ASP A 11 16.46 -14.30 7.61
N VAL A 12 16.70 -13.85 6.37
CA VAL A 12 17.18 -14.69 5.27
C VAL A 12 18.51 -14.15 4.77
N LYS A 13 19.56 -14.98 4.78
CA LYS A 13 20.87 -14.64 4.23
C LYS A 13 20.98 -15.17 2.80
N VAL A 14 21.28 -14.29 1.85
CA VAL A 14 21.38 -14.63 0.43
C VAL A 14 22.85 -14.48 -0.01
N LEU A 15 23.42 -15.51 -0.62
CA LEU A 15 24.68 -15.41 -1.35
C LEU A 15 24.40 -15.13 -2.81
N LYS A 16 25.13 -14.17 -3.35
CA LYS A 16 25.21 -13.96 -4.79
C LYS A 16 26.67 -14.08 -5.22
N GLN A 17 26.96 -15.07 -6.06
CA GLN A 17 28.28 -15.24 -6.66
C GLN A 17 28.15 -15.04 -8.16
N ALA A 18 28.52 -13.84 -8.62
CA ALA A 18 28.32 -13.43 -10.01
C ALA A 18 29.13 -14.29 -11.00
N TRP A 19 30.37 -14.64 -10.66
CA TRP A 19 31.25 -15.45 -11.52
C TRP A 19 30.78 -16.91 -11.68
N LEU A 20 29.88 -17.38 -10.82
CA LEU A 20 29.23 -18.71 -10.92
C LEU A 20 27.79 -18.62 -11.45
N HIS A 21 27.28 -17.42 -11.73
CA HIS A 21 25.86 -17.19 -12.02
C HIS A 21 24.92 -17.78 -10.93
N PHE A 22 25.40 -17.83 -9.69
CA PHE A 22 24.71 -18.50 -8.58
C PHE A 22 24.06 -17.48 -7.64
N ILE A 23 22.77 -17.71 -7.34
CA ILE A 23 22.03 -17.03 -6.26
C ILE A 23 21.39 -18.12 -5.42
N GLY A 24 21.75 -18.16 -4.14
CA GLY A 24 21.24 -19.17 -3.20
C GLY A 24 21.15 -18.64 -1.78
N LEU A 25 20.42 -19.36 -0.93
CA LEU A 25 20.36 -19.07 0.50
C LEU A 25 21.60 -19.63 1.21
N ILE A 26 22.13 -18.89 2.19
CA ILE A 26 23.18 -19.40 3.07
C ILE A 26 22.59 -19.69 4.43
N GLY A 27 22.64 -20.97 4.81
CA GLY A 27 22.06 -21.43 6.06
C GLY A 27 20.54 -21.49 6.01
N THR A 28 19.94 -21.83 7.14
CA THR A 28 18.49 -21.90 7.30
C THR A 28 17.93 -20.51 7.64
N PRO A 29 16.74 -20.14 7.11
CA PRO A 29 16.03 -18.94 7.56
C PRO A 29 15.84 -18.96 9.07
N ASP A 30 16.21 -17.88 9.75
CA ASP A 30 15.91 -17.72 11.17
C ASP A 30 14.54 -17.08 11.30
N CYS A 31 13.53 -17.90 11.64
CA CYS A 31 12.15 -17.48 11.74
C CYS A 31 11.73 -17.43 13.20
N ARG A 32 11.30 -16.25 13.66
CA ARG A 32 10.73 -16.06 14.99
C ARG A 32 9.27 -15.66 14.93
N VAL A 33 8.48 -16.23 15.84
CA VAL A 33 7.10 -15.83 16.07
C VAL A 33 7.10 -14.54 16.87
N VAL A 34 6.55 -13.47 16.29
CA VAL A 34 6.48 -12.17 16.97
C VAL A 34 5.04 -11.93 17.43
N LYS A 35 4.84 -11.75 18.74
CA LYS A 35 3.54 -11.34 19.29
C LYS A 35 3.23 -9.92 18.84
N ARG A 36 2.20 -9.75 18.01
CA ARG A 36 1.71 -8.42 17.63
C ARG A 36 1.07 -7.76 18.86
N HIS A 37 1.67 -6.68 19.33
CA HIS A 37 0.97 -5.79 20.25
C HIS A 37 -0.13 -5.06 19.47
N LEU A 38 -1.37 -5.20 19.93
CA LEU A 38 -2.50 -4.45 19.41
C LEU A 38 -2.27 -2.97 19.75
N GLY A 39 -2.13 -2.14 18.71
CA GLY A 39 -1.92 -0.69 18.85
C GLY A 39 -0.71 -0.15 18.09
N GLY A 40 0.25 -0.98 17.70
CA GLY A 40 1.38 -0.58 16.83
C GLY A 40 1.11 -0.81 15.34
N TYR A 41 1.84 -0.11 14.46
CA TYR A 41 1.86 -0.46 13.04
C TYR A 41 2.60 -1.78 12.82
N SER A 42 2.03 -2.64 12.00
CA SER A 42 2.59 -3.95 11.65
C SER A 42 2.51 -4.16 10.14
N ILE A 43 3.52 -4.82 9.56
CA ILE A 43 3.58 -5.07 8.11
C ILE A 43 2.44 -6.01 7.72
N VAL A 44 1.75 -5.70 6.63
CA VAL A 44 0.69 -6.53 6.04
C VAL A 44 0.99 -6.74 4.56
N ASP A 45 0.48 -7.83 3.99
CA ASP A 45 0.61 -8.09 2.57
C ASP A 45 -0.06 -6.97 1.74
N SER A 46 0.74 -6.37 0.85
CA SER A 46 0.30 -5.36 -0.11
C SER A 46 -0.77 -5.83 -1.08
N THR A 47 -0.94 -7.15 -1.25
CA THR A 47 -1.91 -7.73 -2.18
C THR A 47 -3.23 -8.12 -1.53
N SER A 48 -3.33 -7.99 -0.20
CA SER A 48 -4.55 -8.26 0.55
C SER A 48 -5.73 -7.40 0.07
N PRO A 49 -6.96 -7.93 0.08
CA PRO A 49 -8.15 -7.20 -0.37
C PRO A 49 -8.33 -5.86 0.35
N GLU A 50 -8.06 -5.81 1.65
CA GLU A 50 -8.23 -4.62 2.48
C GLU A 50 -7.22 -3.54 2.12
N VAL A 51 -5.95 -3.92 1.87
CA VAL A 51 -4.93 -2.97 1.42
C VAL A 51 -5.23 -2.46 0.02
N LYS A 52 -5.70 -3.31 -0.89
CA LYS A 52 -6.13 -2.89 -2.23
C LYS A 52 -7.29 -1.90 -2.17
N ALA A 53 -8.30 -2.17 -1.33
CA ALA A 53 -9.43 -1.27 -1.12
C ALA A 53 -8.98 0.08 -0.53
N ALA A 54 -8.12 0.06 0.50
CA ALA A 54 -7.56 1.28 1.10
C ALA A 54 -6.72 2.07 0.08
N ALA A 55 -5.90 1.41 -0.73
CA ALA A 55 -5.09 2.06 -1.76
C ALA A 55 -5.95 2.69 -2.87
N ALA A 56 -6.99 1.99 -3.34
CA ALA A 56 -7.94 2.51 -4.32
C ALA A 56 -8.65 3.76 -3.78
N PHE A 57 -9.19 3.67 -2.57
CA PHE A 57 -9.82 4.80 -1.89
C PHE A 57 -8.85 5.99 -1.73
N ALA A 58 -7.59 5.73 -1.34
CA ALA A 58 -6.60 6.79 -1.17
C ALA A 58 -6.37 7.57 -2.47
N VAL A 59 -6.22 6.87 -3.60
CA VAL A 59 -5.99 7.52 -4.90
C VAL A 59 -7.23 8.28 -5.37
N ASP A 60 -8.44 7.77 -5.16
CA ASP A 60 -9.66 8.51 -5.46
C ASP A 60 -9.81 9.76 -4.58
N ALA A 61 -9.49 9.67 -3.28
CA ALA A 61 -9.49 10.80 -2.38
C ALA A 61 -8.41 11.83 -2.73
N MET A 62 -7.23 11.40 -3.17
CA MET A 62 -6.18 12.28 -3.67
C MET A 62 -6.61 13.00 -4.95
N ASN A 63 -7.25 12.32 -5.89
CA ASN A 63 -7.78 12.94 -7.11
C ASN A 63 -8.83 14.02 -6.79
N LYS A 64 -9.71 13.76 -5.83
CA LYS A 64 -10.72 14.75 -5.36
C LYS A 64 -10.11 15.98 -4.69
N GLN A 65 -8.94 15.83 -4.05
CA GLN A 65 -8.23 16.92 -3.37
C GLN A 65 -7.18 17.60 -4.28
N SER A 66 -6.95 17.06 -5.47
CA SER A 66 -5.96 17.55 -6.43
C SER A 66 -6.60 18.50 -7.44
N ASN A 67 -5.94 19.62 -7.72
CA ASN A 67 -6.30 20.52 -8.82
C ASN A 67 -5.68 20.10 -10.17
N SER A 68 -5.24 18.84 -10.30
CA SER A 68 -4.66 18.32 -11.53
C SER A 68 -5.72 18.13 -12.60
N ILE A 69 -5.44 18.58 -13.83
CA ILE A 69 -6.28 18.35 -15.02
C ILE A 69 -6.37 16.86 -15.34
N ASN A 70 -5.25 16.14 -15.17
CA ASN A 70 -5.14 14.72 -15.48
C ASN A 70 -5.20 13.88 -14.21
N ARG A 71 -5.71 12.66 -14.37
CA ARG A 71 -5.95 11.75 -13.25
C ARG A 71 -4.64 11.19 -12.67
N ILE A 72 -4.55 11.13 -11.36
CA ILE A 72 -3.55 10.35 -10.63
C ILE A 72 -3.96 8.88 -10.65
N MET A 73 -3.05 8.02 -11.10
CA MET A 73 -3.26 6.58 -11.23
C MET A 73 -2.40 5.80 -10.25
N LEU A 74 -2.99 4.78 -9.61
CA LEU A 74 -2.25 3.82 -8.80
C LEU A 74 -1.48 2.85 -9.71
N ILE A 75 -0.14 2.84 -9.59
CA ILE A 75 0.71 1.88 -10.31
C ILE A 75 0.87 0.61 -9.46
N LYS A 76 1.23 0.77 -8.18
CA LYS A 76 1.31 -0.33 -7.21
C LYS A 76 1.40 0.15 -5.76
N VAL A 77 1.04 -0.72 -4.84
CA VAL A 77 1.37 -0.57 -3.41
C VAL A 77 2.80 -1.08 -3.20
N VAL A 78 3.70 -0.20 -2.75
CA VAL A 78 5.12 -0.52 -2.51
C VAL A 78 5.34 -1.12 -1.13
N ARG A 79 4.60 -0.62 -0.13
CA ARG A 79 4.66 -1.09 1.25
C ARG A 79 3.32 -0.85 1.91
N ALA A 80 2.90 -1.80 2.75
CA ALA A 80 1.67 -1.70 3.50
C ALA A 80 1.91 -2.05 4.97
N GLN A 81 1.33 -1.25 5.85
CA GLN A 81 1.28 -1.50 7.29
C GLN A 81 -0.12 -1.23 7.80
N GLN A 82 -0.55 -1.98 8.80
CA GLN A 82 -1.84 -1.82 9.45
C GLN A 82 -1.70 -1.61 10.95
N GLN A 83 -2.66 -0.91 11.54
CA GLN A 83 -2.74 -0.65 12.97
C GLN A 83 -4.20 -0.66 13.41
N VAL A 84 -4.50 -1.41 14.47
CA VAL A 84 -5.81 -1.41 15.13
C VAL A 84 -5.96 -0.14 15.95
N VAL A 85 -7.06 0.58 15.75
CA VAL A 85 -7.47 1.79 16.50
C VAL A 85 -8.98 1.69 16.78
N ALA A 86 -9.72 2.81 16.85
CA ALA A 86 -11.18 2.80 16.69
C ALA A 86 -11.57 2.53 15.22
N GLY A 87 -11.17 1.36 14.69
CA GLY A 87 -11.16 1.01 13.28
C GLY A 87 -9.80 0.43 12.89
N MET A 88 -9.45 0.54 11.60
CA MET A 88 -8.15 0.13 11.07
C MET A 88 -7.46 1.28 10.35
N ASN A 89 -6.22 1.58 10.73
CA ASN A 89 -5.36 2.46 9.94
C ASN A 89 -4.51 1.64 8.98
N TYR A 90 -4.52 2.01 7.70
CA TYR A 90 -3.61 1.50 6.68
C TYR A 90 -2.60 2.58 6.32
N LYS A 91 -1.33 2.39 6.70
CA LYS A 91 -0.22 3.24 6.30
C LYS A 91 0.45 2.63 5.07
N LEU A 92 0.26 3.28 3.93
CA LEU A 92 0.68 2.76 2.64
C LEU A 92 1.72 3.66 2.00
N VAL A 93 2.68 3.04 1.32
CA VAL A 93 3.56 3.72 0.37
C VAL A 93 3.08 3.32 -1.01
N LEU A 94 2.52 4.28 -1.75
CA LEU A 94 1.97 4.06 -3.08
C LEU A 94 2.98 4.54 -4.11
N LYS A 95 3.15 3.79 -5.21
CA LYS A 95 3.74 4.32 -6.44
C LYS A 95 2.58 4.76 -7.33
N VAL A 96 2.55 6.04 -7.65
CA VAL A 96 1.51 6.66 -8.48
C VAL A 96 2.15 7.39 -9.66
N GLY A 97 1.35 7.74 -10.65
CA GLY A 97 1.75 8.71 -11.67
C GLY A 97 0.54 9.35 -12.32
N VAL A 98 0.78 10.37 -13.13
CA VAL A 98 -0.28 11.13 -13.80
C VAL A 98 -0.59 10.46 -15.15
N SER A 99 -1.88 10.31 -15.46
CA SER A 99 -2.27 9.76 -16.75
C SER A 99 -1.93 10.72 -17.88
N SER A 100 -1.47 10.19 -19.00
CA SER A 100 -1.24 10.95 -20.23
C SER A 100 -2.52 11.21 -21.03
N SER A 101 -3.59 10.44 -20.79
CA SER A 101 -4.83 10.47 -21.59
C SER A 101 -6.11 10.71 -20.79
N CYS A 102 -6.14 10.35 -19.51
CA CYS A 102 -7.36 10.47 -18.70
C CYS A 102 -7.41 11.77 -17.90
N ARG A 103 -8.54 12.47 -18.04
CA ARG A 103 -8.86 13.65 -17.22
C ARG A 103 -9.29 13.26 -15.82
N ASN A 104 -9.09 14.16 -14.88
CA ASN A 104 -9.59 14.05 -13.51
C ASN A 104 -11.05 14.54 -13.44
N ASP A 105 -11.96 13.80 -14.09
CA ASP A 105 -13.38 14.16 -14.23
C ASP A 105 -14.30 13.45 -13.22
N GLY A 106 -13.72 12.71 -12.27
CA GLY A 106 -14.47 11.93 -11.28
C GLY A 106 -14.85 10.52 -11.71
N THR A 107 -14.51 10.08 -12.93
CA THR A 107 -14.80 8.70 -13.35
C THR A 107 -14.13 7.67 -12.43
N ILE A 108 -14.84 6.63 -11.98
CA ILE A 108 -14.37 5.66 -10.98
C ILE A 108 -13.95 4.35 -11.67
N GLY A 109 -13.08 3.54 -11.04
CA GLY A 109 -12.74 2.19 -11.51
C GLY A 109 -11.72 2.15 -12.64
N MET A 110 -11.04 3.26 -12.90
CA MET A 110 -9.99 3.34 -13.91
C MET A 110 -8.72 2.58 -13.48
N THR A 111 -8.10 1.89 -14.43
CA THR A 111 -6.84 1.17 -14.24
C THR A 111 -5.75 1.76 -15.13
N VAL A 112 -4.48 1.40 -14.88
CA VAL A 112 -3.35 1.83 -15.73
C VAL A 112 -3.44 1.33 -17.18
N LEU A 113 -4.25 0.31 -17.44
CA LEU A 113 -4.52 -0.18 -18.80
C LEU A 113 -5.42 0.81 -19.56
N ASN A 114 -6.46 1.32 -18.90
CA ASN A 114 -7.40 2.28 -19.49
C ASN A 114 -6.84 3.71 -19.48
N CYS A 115 -6.01 4.02 -18.51
CA CYS A 115 -5.40 5.31 -18.28
C CYS A 115 -3.87 5.16 -18.19
N PRO A 116 -3.17 5.07 -19.34
CA PRO A 116 -1.71 4.97 -19.36
C PRO A 116 -1.08 6.13 -18.59
N VAL A 117 0.00 5.81 -17.89
CA VAL A 117 0.76 6.73 -17.05
C VAL A 117 2.08 7.07 -17.73
N ASP A 118 2.42 8.34 -17.75
CA ASP A 118 3.67 8.83 -18.34
C ASP A 118 4.91 8.53 -17.45
N GLN A 119 6.04 9.16 -17.75
CA GLN A 119 7.26 8.99 -16.94
C GLN A 119 7.21 9.70 -15.58
N ARG A 120 6.21 10.55 -15.30
CA ARG A 120 6.08 11.31 -14.05
C ARG A 120 5.48 10.42 -12.96
N LYS A 121 6.32 9.53 -12.45
CA LYS A 121 5.99 8.57 -11.38
C LYS A 121 6.59 9.06 -10.08
N GLN A 122 5.80 9.06 -9.01
CA GLN A 122 6.22 9.48 -7.68
C GLN A 122 5.75 8.51 -6.60
N ARG A 123 6.34 8.63 -5.41
CA ARG A 123 5.93 7.87 -4.23
C ARG A 123 5.10 8.76 -3.31
N CYS A 124 3.96 8.26 -2.87
CA CYS A 124 3.11 8.94 -1.90
C CYS A 124 2.94 8.08 -0.65
N ASN A 125 3.22 8.68 0.50
CA ASN A 125 2.89 8.09 1.79
C ASN A 125 1.47 8.51 2.14
N VAL A 126 0.58 7.55 2.37
CA VAL A 126 -0.82 7.80 2.70
C VAL A 126 -1.21 7.05 3.98
N ILE A 127 -2.17 7.59 4.71
CA ILE A 127 -2.84 6.92 5.82
C ILE A 127 -4.34 6.94 5.55
N VAL A 128 -4.93 5.76 5.47
CA VAL A 128 -6.38 5.57 5.31
C VAL A 128 -6.94 4.95 6.58
N TRP A 129 -7.96 5.58 7.14
CA TRP A 129 -8.70 5.07 8.29
C TRP A 129 -9.99 4.41 7.81
N ASP A 130 -10.11 3.11 8.05
CA ASP A 130 -11.30 2.30 7.78
C ASP A 130 -12.11 2.13 9.07
N GLN A 131 -13.36 2.59 9.05
CA GLN A 131 -14.36 2.39 10.09
C GLN A 131 -15.60 1.76 9.44
N PRO A 132 -15.71 0.41 9.37
CA PRO A 132 -16.81 -0.27 8.71
C PRO A 132 -18.22 0.11 9.20
N TRP A 133 -18.32 0.62 10.44
CA TRP A 133 -19.56 1.04 11.09
C TRP A 133 -19.88 2.55 10.93
N ARG A 134 -19.12 3.30 10.14
CA ARG A 134 -19.37 4.73 9.89
C ARG A 134 -19.65 5.03 8.42
N THR A 135 -20.31 6.16 8.19
CA THR A 135 -20.54 6.75 6.87
C THR A 135 -19.94 8.15 6.84
N PRO A 136 -18.92 8.42 5.98
CA PRO A 136 -18.26 7.48 5.08
C PRO A 136 -17.40 6.46 5.83
N ARG A 137 -17.29 5.23 5.27
CA ARG A 137 -16.49 4.12 5.84
C ARG A 137 -15.00 4.45 5.90
N TYR A 138 -14.46 5.03 4.83
CA TYR A 138 -13.04 5.35 4.71
C TYR A 138 -12.79 6.85 4.81
N LYS A 139 -11.66 7.21 5.42
CA LYS A 139 -11.16 8.58 5.47
C LYS A 139 -9.68 8.64 5.15
N LEU A 140 -9.28 9.54 4.24
CA LEU A 140 -7.86 9.83 4.00
C LEU A 140 -7.41 10.81 5.08
N THR A 141 -6.62 10.34 6.04
CA THR A 141 -6.22 11.14 7.20
C THR A 141 -4.92 11.89 6.95
N SER A 142 -4.07 11.39 6.07
CA SER A 142 -2.82 12.05 5.67
C SER A 142 -2.38 11.56 4.31
N PHE A 143 -1.83 12.45 3.49
CA PHE A 143 -1.03 12.07 2.33
C PHE A 143 0.12 13.05 2.10
N LYS A 144 1.26 12.54 1.63
CA LYS A 144 2.41 13.34 1.20
C LYS A 144 3.12 12.63 0.06
N CYS A 145 3.34 13.33 -1.04
CA CYS A 145 4.11 12.83 -2.17
C CYS A 145 5.52 13.44 -2.18
N GLN A 146 6.46 12.70 -2.77
CA GLN A 146 7.88 13.07 -2.89
C GLN A 146 8.24 13.31 -4.35
#